data_AF-A0AA95N696-F1
#
_entry.id   AF-A0AA95N696-F1
#
_cell.length_a   1.000
_cell.length_b   1.000
_cell.length_c   1.000
_cell.angle_alpha   90.00
_cell.angle_beta   90.00
_cell.angle_gamma   90.00
#
_symmetry.space_group_name_H-M   'P 1'
#
loop_
_entity.id
_entity.type
_entity.pdbx_description
1 polymer ?
#
loop_
_entity_poly.entity_id
_entity_poly.type
_entity_poly.pdbx_seq_one_letter_code
_entity_poly.pdbx_strand_id
1 'polypeptide(L)' 'MATDLIPSTLSETVNKEITLEELPETLPTILNGQARGRIIVKI' A
#
# COMPACT_ATOMS: atom_id res chain seq x y z
N MET A 1 17.24 0.69 -14.16
CA MET A 1 17.31 1.25 -12.79
C MET A 1 16.21 2.30 -12.66
N ALA A 2 14.97 1.88 -12.37
CA ALA A 2 13.81 2.77 -12.20
C ALA A 2 13.40 2.89 -10.71
N THR A 3 14.12 2.20 -9.83
CA THR A 3 13.87 2.14 -8.39
C THR A 3 14.27 3.44 -7.66
N ASP A 4 15.09 4.30 -8.29
CA ASP A 4 15.54 5.59 -7.72
C ASP A 4 14.50 6.72 -7.83
N LEU A 5 13.36 6.47 -8.49
CA LEU A 5 12.33 7.49 -8.75
C LEU A 5 11.15 7.44 -7.79
N ILE A 6 11.22 6.69 -6.69
CA ILE A 6 10.25 6.83 -5.60
C ILE A 6 10.74 8.01 -4.75
N PRO A 7 10.10 9.19 -4.82
CA PRO A 7 10.50 10.31 -3.98
C PRO A 7 10.35 9.86 -2.53
N SER A 8 11.31 10.18 -1.67
CA SER A 8 11.26 9.87 -0.23
C SER A 8 9.94 10.32 0.43
N THR A 9 9.29 11.34 -0.12
CA THR A 9 7.98 11.85 0.29
C THR A 9 6.81 10.89 -0.01
N LEU A 10 6.94 9.99 -0.99
CA LEU A 10 5.94 8.95 -1.28
C LEU A 10 6.05 7.78 -0.29
N SER A 11 7.27 7.46 0.14
CA SER A 11 7.55 6.45 1.17
C SER A 11 6.93 6.80 2.52
N GLU A 12 6.75 8.08 2.83
CA GLU A 12 6.05 8.55 4.03
C GLU A 12 4.53 8.32 3.98
N THR A 13 3.97 8.08 2.79
CA THR A 13 2.52 7.88 2.60
C THR A 13 2.15 6.41 2.36
N VAL A 14 3.09 5.59 1.90
CA VAL A 14 2.90 4.15 1.67
C VAL A 14 3.14 3.42 2.99
N ASN A 15 2.05 2.95 3.59
CA ASN A 15 2.09 2.34 4.92
C ASN A 15 2.27 0.81 4.84
N LYS A 16 1.86 0.21 3.71
CA LYS A 16 1.90 -1.24 3.51
C LYS A 16 1.90 -1.59 2.02
N GLU A 17 2.65 -2.60 1.64
CA GLU A 17 2.56 -3.23 0.32
C GLU A 17 1.99 -4.64 0.51
N ILE A 18 1.05 -5.04 -0.34
CA ILE A 18 0.40 -6.35 -0.33
C ILE A 18 0.42 -6.96 -1.73
N THR A 19 0.26 -8.26 -1.84
CA THR A 19 0.02 -8.92 -3.13
C THR A 19 -1.46 -8.88 -3.52
N LEU A 20 -1.78 -9.22 -4.77
CA LEU A 20 -3.16 -9.29 -5.24
C LEU A 20 -3.99 -10.33 -4.46
N GLU A 21 -3.36 -11.42 -4.02
CA GLU A 21 -3.98 -12.48 -3.22
C GLU A 21 -4.35 -12.02 -1.81
N GLU A 22 -3.61 -11.06 -1.25
CA GLU A 22 -3.82 -10.50 0.09
C GLU A 22 -4.84 -9.34 0.10
N LEU A 23 -5.23 -8.84 -1.07
CA LEU A 23 -6.20 -7.74 -1.20
C LEU A 23 -7.57 -8.07 -0.60
N PRO A 24 -8.20 -9.25 -0.88
CA PRO A 24 -9.51 -9.57 -0.32
C PRO A 24 -9.52 -9.58 1.21
N GLU A 25 -8.43 -10.04 1.84
CA GLU A 25 -8.30 -10.07 3.31
C GLU A 25 -8.02 -8.68 3.90
N THR A 26 -7.28 -7.85 3.18
CA THR A 26 -6.90 -6.50 3.63
C THR A 26 -8.01 -5.48 3.40
N LEU A 27 -8.84 -5.66 2.37
CA LEU A 27 -9.89 -4.71 1.96
C LEU A 27 -10.88 -4.35 3.08
N PRO A 28 -11.40 -5.28 3.91
CA PRO A 28 -12.27 -4.94 5.04
C PRO A 28 -11.63 -3.97 6.02
N THR A 29 -10.33 -4.10 6.29
CA THR A 29 -9.63 -3.18 7.22
C THR A 29 -9.50 -1.76 6.66
N ILE A 30 -9.43 -1.62 5.33
CA ILE A 30 -9.45 -0.31 4.64
C ILE A 30 -10.86 0.28 4.73
N LEU A 31 -11.88 -0.50 4.38
CA LEU A 31 -13.28 -0.03 4.34
C LEU A 31 -13.81 0.36 5.73
N ASN A 32 -13.35 -0.31 6.79
CA ASN A 32 -13.69 0.03 8.17
C ASN A 32 -12.87 1.20 8.74
N GLY A 33 -12.00 1.84 7.94
CA GLY A 33 -11.16 2.96 8.38
C GLY A 33 -10.10 2.58 9.41
N GLN A 34 -9.76 1.29 9.52
CA GLN A 34 -8.76 0.77 10.45
C GLN A 34 -7.34 0.90 9.88
N ALA A 35 -7.23 1.03 8.55
CA ALA A 35 -5.98 1.36 7.87
C ALA A 35 -5.88 2.87 7.62
N ARG A 36 -4.67 3.43 7.79
CA ARG A 36 -4.33 4.82 7.44
C ARG A 36 -3.24 4.83 6.38
N GLY A 37 -3.21 5.87 5.54
CA GLY A 37 -2.23 6.01 4.47
C GLY A 37 -2.60 5.18 3.24
N ARG A 38 -1.62 4.89 2.38
CA ARG A 38 -1.80 4.13 1.15
C ARG A 38 -1.33 2.69 1.32
N ILE A 39 -2.10 1.76 0.77
CA ILE A 39 -1.73 0.36 0.61
C ILE A 39 -1.49 0.12 -0.88
N ILE A 40 -0.28 -0.33 -1.24
CA ILE A 40 0.09 -0.62 -2.64
C ILE A 40 -0.14 -2.10 -2.90
N VAL A 41 -0.86 -2.42 -3.97
CA VAL A 41 -1.07 -3.80 -4.43
C VAL A 41 -0.07 -4.12 -5.52
N LYS A 42 0.73 -5.17 -5.33
CA LYS A 42 1.64 -5.72 -6.33
C LYS A 42 0.91 -6.77 -7.18
N ILE A 43 1.15 -6.71 -8.49
CA ILE A 43 0.63 -7.64 -9.51
C ILE A 43 1.77 -8.55 -9.94
#